data_AF-X1V5D5-F1
#
_entry.id   AF-X1V5D5-F1
#
_cell.length_a   1.000
_cell.length_b   1.000
_cell.length_c   1.000
_cell.angle_alpha   90.00
_cell.angle_beta   90.00
_cell.angle_gamma   90.00
#
_symmetry.space_group_name_H-M   'P 1'
#
loop_
_entity.id
_entity.type
_entity.pdbx_description
1 polymer ?
#
loop_
_entity_poly.entity_id
_entity_poly.type
_entity_poly.pdbx_seq_one_letter_code
_entity_poly.pdbx_strand_id
1 'polypeptide(L)'
;SFNETLCVDYTPACHHELAEATKVTVDSAGCIKNIGKDLVYWDALDTGVFLLTDNFFQALNELIQYYGPGVEISDVIRFLVNRGHRFDTCDVSGCFWADVDTKEDLDMVRG
;
A
#
# COMPACT_ATOMS: atom_id res chain seq x y z
N SER A 1 20.59 -2.18 6.88
CA SER A 1 19.69 -3.02 6.07
C SER A 1 18.64 -2.11 5.45
N PHE A 2 18.05 -2.51 4.33
CA PHE A 2 16.83 -1.88 3.83
C PHE A 2 15.65 -2.39 4.66
N ASN A 3 14.65 -1.54 4.90
CA ASN A 3 13.35 -1.99 5.39
C ASN A 3 12.38 -2.01 4.21
N GLU A 4 11.28 -2.72 4.39
CA GLU A 4 10.13 -2.67 3.50
C GLU A 4 9.66 -1.22 3.35
N THR A 5 9.40 -0.80 2.11
CA THR A 5 8.98 0.56 1.78
C THR A 5 7.83 0.54 0.78
N LEU A 6 6.81 1.36 1.00
CA LEU A 6 5.73 1.61 0.05
C LEU A 6 5.86 3.03 -0.50
N CYS A 7 5.76 3.19 -1.82
CA CYS A 7 5.57 4.51 -2.40
C CYS A 7 4.13 4.97 -2.14
N VAL A 8 3.98 6.18 -1.60
CA VAL A 8 2.68 6.74 -1.23
C VAL A 8 2.49 8.11 -1.86
N ASP A 9 1.24 8.46 -2.14
CA ASP A 9 0.85 9.78 -2.63
C ASP A 9 -0.03 10.50 -1.61
N TYR A 10 0.49 11.59 -1.02
CA TYR A 10 -0.21 12.43 -0.06
C TYR A 10 -1.13 13.46 -0.72
N THR A 11 -0.95 13.70 -2.02
CA THR A 11 -1.76 14.67 -2.78
C THR A 11 -2.28 14.03 -4.07
N PRO A 12 -3.09 12.96 -3.97
CA PRO A 12 -3.54 12.23 -5.15
C PRO A 12 -4.36 13.12 -6.07
N ALA A 13 -4.08 13.01 -7.37
CA ALA A 13 -4.80 13.75 -8.40
C ALA A 13 -6.28 13.32 -8.46
N CYS A 14 -7.15 14.23 -8.88
CA CYS A 14 -8.61 14.06 -8.83
C CYS A 14 -9.20 12.93 -9.68
N HIS A 15 -8.40 12.30 -10.55
CA HIS A 15 -8.82 11.18 -11.39
C HIS A 15 -8.78 9.83 -10.65
N HIS A 16 -8.15 9.75 -9.47
CA HIS A 16 -8.15 8.54 -8.66
C HIS A 16 -9.51 8.32 -8.00
N GLU A 17 -10.10 7.14 -8.20
CA GLU A 17 -11.31 6.74 -7.51
C GLU A 17 -10.99 6.37 -6.04
N LEU A 18 -11.14 7.35 -5.14
CA LEU A 18 -10.82 7.21 -3.72
C LEU A 18 -11.57 6.07 -3.01
N ALA A 19 -12.71 5.63 -3.54
CA ALA A 19 -13.47 4.51 -3.00
C ALA A 19 -12.71 3.19 -3.19
N GLU A 20 -12.12 2.98 -4.37
CA GLU A 20 -11.39 1.77 -4.72
C GLU A 20 -9.93 1.79 -4.28
N ALA A 21 -9.36 2.97 -4.06
CA ALA A 21 -7.97 3.12 -3.64
C ALA A 21 -7.69 2.52 -2.25
N THR A 22 -6.56 1.84 -2.16
CA THR A 22 -5.97 1.40 -0.88
C THR A 22 -5.35 2.59 -0.17
N LYS A 23 -5.79 2.84 1.07
CA LYS A 23 -5.43 4.02 1.85
C LYS A 23 -4.38 3.67 2.90
N VAL A 24 -3.55 4.64 3.26
CA VAL A 24 -2.46 4.49 4.23
C VAL A 24 -2.60 5.55 5.32
N THR A 25 -2.41 5.16 6.58
CA THR A 25 -2.13 6.08 7.68
C THR A 25 -0.68 5.94 8.12
N VAL A 26 -0.05 7.04 8.49
CA VAL A 26 1.34 7.07 8.95
C VAL A 26 1.46 7.48 10.42
N ASP A 27 2.53 7.05 11.06
CA ASP A 27 2.90 7.51 12.39
C ASP A 27 3.70 8.83 12.35
N SER A 28 4.09 9.33 13.52
CA SER A 28 4.87 10.58 13.63
C SER A 28 6.28 10.50 13.02
N ALA A 29 6.77 9.30 12.71
CA ALA A 29 8.04 9.08 12.03
C ALA A 29 7.85 8.87 10.51
N GLY A 30 6.63 9.01 9.99
CA GLY A 30 6.29 8.80 8.58
C GLY A 30 6.24 7.33 8.17
N CYS A 31 6.22 6.39 9.12
CA CYS A 31 6.13 4.96 8.82
C CYS A 31 4.66 4.53 8.75
N ILE A 32 4.35 3.48 7.99
CA ILE A 32 2.98 2.95 7.91
C ILE A 32 2.51 2.53 9.31
N LYS A 33 1.38 3.08 9.73
CA LYS A 33 0.65 2.71 10.94
C LYS A 33 -0.51 1.76 10.64
N ASN A 34 -1.22 1.97 9.54
CA ASN A 34 -2.30 1.10 9.07
C ASN A 34 -2.52 1.28 7.57
N ILE A 35 -3.05 0.25 6.89
CA ILE A 35 -3.32 0.24 5.45
C ILE A 35 -4.62 -0.52 5.15
N GLY A 36 -5.41 -0.04 4.19
CA GLY A 36 -6.61 -0.73 3.71
C GLY A 36 -7.62 0.19 3.00
N LYS A 37 -8.59 -0.40 2.31
CA LYS A 37 -9.64 0.35 1.58
C LYS A 37 -10.64 1.05 2.51
N ASP A 38 -10.94 0.44 3.66
CA ASP A 38 -11.99 0.90 4.59
C ASP A 38 -11.53 1.95 5.63
N LEU A 39 -10.34 2.53 5.47
CA LEU A 39 -9.85 3.55 6.40
C LEU A 39 -10.66 4.84 6.27
N VAL A 40 -11.37 5.20 7.35
CA VAL A 40 -12.16 6.45 7.45
C VAL A 40 -11.25 7.67 7.45
N TYR A 41 -10.11 7.58 8.13
CA TYR A 41 -9.07 8.60 8.18
C TYR A 41 -7.80 8.01 7.59
N TRP A 42 -7.19 8.75 6.68
CA TRP A 42 -6.00 8.34 5.94
C TRP A 42 -5.14 9.57 5.61
N ASP A 43 -3.85 9.34 5.43
CA ASP A 43 -2.86 10.37 5.15
C ASP A 43 -2.41 10.34 3.67
N ALA A 44 -2.33 9.15 3.07
CA ALA A 44 -1.91 8.97 1.69
C ALA A 44 -2.60 7.77 1.00
N LEU A 45 -2.45 7.68 -0.32
CA LEU A 45 -2.80 6.50 -1.11
C LEU A 45 -1.59 5.60 -1.35
N ASP A 46 -1.83 4.30 -1.39
CA ASP A 46 -0.90 3.28 -1.89
C ASP A 46 -0.82 3.39 -3.42
N THR A 47 0.40 3.48 -3.97
CA THR A 47 0.61 3.58 -5.42
C THR A 47 0.91 2.24 -6.12
N GLY A 48 0.87 1.12 -5.39
CA GLY A 48 1.19 -0.22 -5.89
C GLY A 48 2.69 -0.50 -6.07
N VAL A 49 3.57 0.41 -5.65
CA VAL A 49 5.03 0.27 -5.83
C VAL A 49 5.71 0.02 -4.49
N PHE A 50 6.36 -1.14 -4.37
CA PHE A 50 6.95 -1.61 -3.11
C PHE A 50 8.42 -1.99 -3.28
N LEU A 51 9.21 -1.69 -2.24
CA LEU A 51 10.47 -2.37 -1.97
C LEU A 51 10.23 -3.38 -0.85
N LEU A 52 10.33 -4.67 -1.16
CA LEU A 52 10.07 -5.76 -0.22
C LEU A 52 11.32 -6.61 0.01
N THR A 53 11.48 -7.13 1.23
CA THR A 53 12.61 -8.00 1.60
C THR A 53 12.14 -9.44 1.86
N ASP A 54 13.08 -10.35 2.06
CA ASP A 54 12.78 -11.75 2.41
C ASP A 54 11.91 -11.87 3.68
N ASN A 55 12.00 -10.92 4.61
CA ASN A 55 11.18 -10.89 5.82
C ASN A 55 9.69 -10.73 5.49
N PHE A 56 9.35 -9.89 4.51
CA PHE A 56 7.98 -9.75 4.02
C PHE A 56 7.45 -11.07 3.45
N PHE A 57 8.23 -11.75 2.61
CA PHE A 57 7.81 -13.01 2.00
C PHE A 57 7.68 -14.14 3.01
N GLN A 58 8.47 -14.14 4.09
CA GLN A 58 8.29 -15.07 5.21
C GLN A 58 6.94 -14.85 5.91
N ALA A 59 6.59 -13.59 6.20
CA ALA A 59 5.30 -13.24 6.80
C ALA A 59 4.11 -13.56 5.88
N LEU A 60 4.24 -13.32 4.57
CA LEU A 60 3.24 -13.71 3.58
C LEU A 60 3.01 -15.23 3.59
N ASN A 61 4.08 -16.03 3.58
CA ASN A 61 3.98 -17.48 3.61
C ASN A 61 3.34 -17.99 4.93
N GLU A 62 3.68 -17.36 6.07
CA GLU A 62 3.02 -17.64 7.35
C GLU A 62 1.51 -17.41 7.23
N LEU A 63 1.09 -16.23 6.75
CA LEU A 63 -0.33 -15.88 6.62
C LEU A 63 -1.08 -16.79 5.63
N ILE A 64 -0.49 -17.11 4.47
CA ILE A 64 -1.12 -18.00 3.48
C ILE A 64 -1.37 -19.39 4.08
N GLN A 65 -0.49 -19.90 4.94
CA GLN A 65 -0.71 -21.20 5.59
C GLN A 65 -1.91 -21.20 6.54
N TYR A 66 -2.19 -20.07 7.20
CA TYR A 66 -3.30 -19.96 8.15
C TYR A 66 -4.64 -19.56 7.50
N TYR A 67 -4.61 -18.63 6.53
CA TYR A 67 -5.80 -17.99 5.97
C TYR A 67 -6.08 -18.38 4.51
N GLY A 68 -5.16 -19.10 3.86
CA GLY A 68 -5.28 -19.55 2.48
C GLY A 68 -4.81 -18.52 1.45
N PRO A 69 -5.05 -18.78 0.15
CA PRO A 69 -4.50 -17.97 -0.95
C PRO A 69 -5.16 -16.59 -1.13
N GLY A 70 -6.20 -16.27 -0.35
CA GLY A 70 -6.89 -14.97 -0.41
C GLY A 70 -6.22 -13.85 0.39
N VAL A 71 -5.02 -14.09 0.92
CA VAL A 71 -4.24 -13.08 1.67
C VAL A 71 -3.75 -12.01 0.70
N GLU A 72 -4.06 -10.75 1.01
CA GLU A 72 -3.62 -9.59 0.24
C GLU A 72 -2.32 -8.98 0.82
N ILE A 73 -1.62 -8.17 0.02
CA ILE A 73 -0.40 -7.45 0.48
C ILE A 73 -0.72 -6.60 1.72
N SER A 74 -1.85 -5.90 1.72
CA SER A 74 -2.32 -5.10 2.86
C SER A 74 -2.49 -5.92 4.14
N ASP A 75 -2.84 -7.21 4.05
CA ASP A 75 -2.92 -8.10 5.22
C ASP A 75 -1.54 -8.35 5.82
N VAL A 76 -0.56 -8.61 4.96
CA VAL A 76 0.83 -8.86 5.37
C VAL A 76 1.44 -7.61 6.01
N ILE A 77 1.22 -6.44 5.41
CA ILE A 77 1.70 -5.16 5.95
C ILE A 77 1.09 -4.92 7.34
N ARG A 78 -0.24 -5.05 7.48
CA ARG A 78 -0.91 -4.91 8.79
C ARG A 78 -0.35 -5.91 9.81
N PHE A 79 -0.14 -7.15 9.41
CA PHE A 79 0.43 -8.18 10.26
C PHE A 79 1.84 -7.85 10.77
N LEU A 80 2.71 -7.38 9.87
CA LEU A 80 4.07 -6.94 10.22
C LEU A 80 4.06 -5.73 11.15
N VAL A 81 3.33 -4.68 10.78
CA VAL A 81 3.24 -3.43 11.56
C VAL A 81 2.67 -3.70 12.95
N ASN A 82 1.64 -4.55 13.07
CA ASN A 82 1.07 -4.94 14.37
C ASN A 82 2.06 -5.71 15.27
N ARG A 83 3.11 -6.31 14.70
CA ARG A 83 4.22 -6.95 15.43
C ARG A 83 5.38 -5.99 15.72
N GLY A 84 5.22 -4.70 15.45
CA GLY A 84 6.22 -3.66 15.68
C GLY A 84 7.28 -3.57 14.57
N HIS A 85 7.06 -4.23 13.44
CA HIS A 85 7.94 -4.11 12.28
C HIS A 85 7.80 -2.73 11.65
N ARG A 86 8.92 -2.08 11.37
CA ARG A 86 8.94 -0.77 10.73
C ARG A 86 8.75 -0.92 9.23
N PHE A 87 7.70 -0.30 8.70
CA PHE A 87 7.41 -0.25 7.28
C PHE A 87 7.49 1.20 6.81
N ASP A 88 8.50 1.51 6.01
CA ASP A 88 8.82 2.86 5.56
C ASP A 88 7.85 3.33 4.46
N THR A 89 7.77 4.65 4.27
CA THR A 89 7.08 5.26 3.14
C THR A 89 8.06 6.06 2.27
N CYS A 90 7.76 6.13 0.98
CA CYS A 90 8.46 6.98 0.02
C CYS A 90 7.43 7.91 -0.63
N ASP A 91 7.54 9.21 -0.38
CA ASP A 91 6.62 10.19 -0.97
C ASP A 91 6.88 10.34 -2.48
N VAL A 92 5.85 10.04 -3.28
CA VAL A 92 5.85 10.22 -4.74
C VAL A 92 4.76 11.19 -5.20
N SER A 93 4.28 12.05 -4.29
CA SER A 93 3.28 13.07 -4.58
C SER A 93 3.68 13.93 -5.78
N GLY A 94 2.75 14.12 -6.71
CA GLY A 94 2.97 14.88 -7.94
C GLY A 94 3.66 14.12 -9.08
N CYS A 95 4.11 12.87 -8.84
CA CYS A 95 4.45 11.95 -9.92
C CYS A 95 3.17 11.37 -10.54
N PHE A 96 3.23 11.07 -11.84
CA PHE A 96 2.14 10.35 -12.50
C PHE A 96 2.20 8.87 -12.15
N TRP A 97 1.10 8.33 -11.65
CA TRP A 97 0.85 6.90 -11.47
C TRP A 97 -0.65 6.66 -11.64
N ALA A 98 -1.02 5.42 -11.95
CA ALA A 98 -2.41 5.01 -12.04
C ALA A 98 -2.48 3.51 -11.73
N ASP A 99 -3.52 3.11 -11.00
CA ASP A 99 -3.90 1.71 -10.93
C ASP A 99 -4.65 1.33 -12.22
N VAL A 100 -4.29 0.20 -12.83
CA VAL A 100 -4.89 -0.25 -14.10
C VAL A 100 -5.43 -1.66 -13.90
N ASP A 101 -6.56 -1.73 -13.21
CA ASP A 101 -7.24 -2.97 -12.89
C ASP A 101 -8.25 -3.39 -13.97
N THR A 102 -8.82 -2.41 -14.67
CA THR A 102 -9.84 -2.61 -15.71
C THR A 102 -9.40 -2.06 -17.06
N LYS A 103 -10.13 -2.43 -18.12
CA LYS A 103 -9.85 -1.92 -19.47
C LYS A 103 -10.20 -0.43 -19.57
N GLU A 104 -11.19 0.00 -18.81
CA GLU A 104 -11.64 1.38 -18.68
C GLU A 104 -10.54 2.26 -18.05
N ASP A 105 -9.80 1.75 -17.04
CA ASP A 105 -8.66 2.45 -16.44
C ASP A 105 -7.54 2.70 -17.46
N LEU A 106 -7.29 1.71 -18.33
CA LEU A 106 -6.28 1.82 -19.39
C LEU A 106 -6.62 2.92 -20.41
N ASP A 107 -7.90 3.11 -20.73
CA ASP A 107 -8.35 4.12 -21.68
C ASP A 107 -8.27 5.54 -21.08
N MET A 108 -8.43 5.70 -19.75
CA MET A 108 -8.23 6.97 -19.05
C MET A 108 -6.76 7.41 -19.00
N VAL A 109 -5.82 6.47 -18.87
CA VAL A 109 -4.37 6.75 -18.80
C VAL A 109 -3.76 7.08 -20.17
N ARG A 110 -4.40 6.66 -21.26
CA ARG A 110 -3.95 6.90 -22.64
C ARG A 110 -4.39 8.24 -23.22
N GLY A 111 -5.27 8.97 -22.53
CA GLY A 111 -5.89 10.23 -22.95
C GLY A 111 -5.04 11.47 -22.73
#